data_AF-A0A6P8VRB8-F1
#
_entry.id   AF-A0A6P8VRB8-F1
#
_cell.length_a   1.000
_cell.length_b   1.000
_cell.length_c   1.000
_cell.angle_alpha   90.00
_cell.angle_beta   90.00
_cell.angle_gamma   90.00
#
_symmetry.space_group_name_H-M   'P 1'
#
loop_
_entity.id
_entity.type
_entity.pdbx_description
1 polymer ?
#
loop_
_entity_poly.entity_id
_entity_poly.type
_entity_poly.pdbx_seq_one_letter_code
_entity_poly.pdbx_strand_id
1 'polypeptide(L)'
;MMSASKSQTPVSKLEALQCHFTWDLDPSRSLLIRLRENVKDIGTEEGNSWLGHIYNLRGFIQYKLGFSEDAQSFFNKATEAFNNMRNAGEGPWLVVNYGNLAWLHHHLGEQAESEAYLSKIDALNKKYPSPSQEELHPETYAEKAWTLMNFSADKKLLSADYFQKAIKMQPDMVEWNTSYIIGLVNASKHSSTGLKEEILEKMRIAQEQDPENLYLAVKYLDQRAKRGESIEDEARELAREVLRNPVSSYSGFKAILRVYRTYLPVDEAIDLAEEALKDHPDERYLKRCAALCYKWKITISRDSRPKKSMIDRAVGLHEEVISLYPHSSLVKKMDLANVYAKANYGQAKAEQIYQELLERDLEPADKQVLYNNYARYLNFDRKEYQKSLKYHMKAAAIPHQSFYRDSSIKVLEKIRAKGRDRMCGEIREFLANL
;
A
#
# COMPACT_ATOMS: atom_id res chain seq x y z
N MET A 1 -17.81 -37.43 -39.07
CA MET A 1 -18.52 -36.44 -38.23
C MET A 1 -17.57 -35.31 -37.92
N MET A 2 -17.79 -34.15 -38.53
CA MET A 2 -17.03 -32.93 -38.24
C MET A 2 -17.41 -32.46 -36.84
N SER A 3 -16.42 -32.30 -35.97
CA SER A 3 -16.58 -31.68 -34.65
C SER A 3 -16.95 -30.21 -34.87
N ALA A 4 -18.15 -29.83 -34.43
CA ALA A 4 -18.58 -28.45 -34.43
C ALA A 4 -17.73 -27.68 -33.39
N SER A 5 -16.75 -26.92 -33.88
CA SER A 5 -16.09 -25.86 -33.14
C SER A 5 -17.17 -24.91 -32.60
N LYS A 6 -17.44 -24.96 -31.29
CA LYS A 6 -18.27 -23.96 -30.62
C LYS A 6 -17.59 -22.60 -30.80
N SER A 7 -18.16 -21.74 -31.62
CA SER A 7 -17.74 -20.35 -31.77
C SER A 7 -17.85 -19.66 -30.41
N GLN A 8 -16.71 -19.34 -29.80
CA GLN A 8 -16.64 -18.49 -28.60
C GLN A 8 -17.26 -17.13 -28.92
N THR A 9 -18.15 -16.65 -28.05
CA THR A 9 -18.65 -15.27 -28.12
C THR A 9 -17.52 -14.28 -27.81
N PRO A 10 -17.54 -13.04 -28.32
CA PRO A 10 -16.54 -12.03 -27.99
C PRO A 10 -16.33 -11.85 -26.48
N VAL A 11 -17.41 -11.94 -25.69
CA VAL A 11 -17.37 -11.88 -24.24
C VAL A 11 -16.59 -13.06 -23.64
N SER A 12 -16.82 -14.30 -24.10
CA SER A 12 -16.10 -15.48 -23.59
C SER A 12 -14.59 -15.44 -23.88
N LYS A 13 -14.17 -14.76 -24.96
CA LYS A 13 -12.75 -14.51 -25.22
C LYS A 13 -12.15 -13.51 -24.25
N LEU A 14 -12.87 -12.42 -23.97
CA LEU A 14 -12.46 -11.38 -23.01
C LEU A 14 -12.32 -11.95 -21.58
N GLU A 15 -13.27 -12.78 -21.15
CA GLU A 15 -13.25 -13.46 -19.84
C GLU A 15 -12.05 -14.41 -19.67
N ALA A 16 -11.53 -14.98 -20.76
CA ALA A 16 -10.37 -15.86 -20.75
C ALA A 16 -9.01 -15.11 -20.67
N LEU A 17 -8.99 -13.79 -20.92
CA LEU A 17 -7.77 -13.00 -20.90
C LEU A 17 -7.16 -12.95 -19.50
N GLN A 18 -5.83 -12.77 -19.42
CA GLN A 18 -5.14 -12.49 -18.17
C GLN A 18 -4.82 -11.01 -18.07
N CYS A 19 -5.69 -10.26 -17.40
CA CYS A 19 -5.53 -8.83 -17.21
C CYS A 19 -6.26 -8.34 -15.94
N HIS A 20 -6.18 -7.06 -15.61
CA HIS A 20 -6.75 -6.53 -14.36
C HIS A 20 -8.26 -6.74 -14.23
N PHE A 21 -8.97 -6.81 -15.37
CA PHE A 21 -10.41 -7.02 -15.42
C PHE A 21 -10.83 -8.46 -15.09
N THR A 22 -9.91 -9.43 -15.17
CA THR A 22 -10.17 -10.86 -14.97
C THR A 22 -9.40 -11.46 -13.80
N TRP A 23 -8.73 -10.63 -12.99
CA TRP A 23 -7.94 -11.06 -11.82
C TRP A 23 -8.69 -11.03 -10.49
N ASP A 24 -10.02 -10.86 -10.52
CA ASP A 24 -10.89 -10.84 -9.34
C ASP A 24 -10.37 -9.89 -8.25
N LEU A 25 -9.94 -8.70 -8.65
CA LEU A 25 -9.36 -7.72 -7.73
C LEU A 25 -10.42 -7.11 -6.79
N ASP A 26 -11.69 -7.10 -7.21
CA ASP A 26 -12.90 -6.55 -6.59
C ASP A 26 -12.67 -5.53 -5.45
N PRO A 27 -12.01 -4.38 -5.75
CA PRO A 27 -11.65 -3.43 -4.71
C PRO A 27 -12.84 -2.54 -4.38
N SER A 28 -13.02 -2.26 -3.09
CA SER A 28 -13.96 -1.23 -2.66
C SER A 28 -13.57 0.14 -3.20
N ARG A 29 -14.55 1.05 -3.32
CA ARG A 29 -14.31 2.40 -3.85
C ARG A 29 -13.31 3.17 -2.99
N SER A 30 -13.38 3.04 -1.66
CA SER A 30 -12.38 3.66 -0.76
C SER A 30 -10.96 3.14 -1.01
N LEU A 31 -10.82 1.84 -1.30
CA LEU A 31 -9.54 1.23 -1.59
C LEU A 31 -8.97 1.74 -2.92
N LEU A 32 -9.78 1.80 -3.97
CA LEU A 32 -9.39 2.35 -5.27
C LEU A 32 -8.87 3.78 -5.16
N ILE A 33 -9.55 4.64 -4.40
CA ILE A 33 -9.13 6.02 -4.17
C ILE A 33 -7.77 6.07 -3.45
N ARG A 34 -7.56 5.24 -2.43
CA ARG A 34 -6.25 5.15 -1.75
C ARG A 34 -5.15 4.64 -2.68
N LEU A 35 -5.46 3.64 -3.49
CA LEU A 35 -4.52 3.07 -4.45
C LEU A 35 -4.12 4.08 -5.52
N ARG A 36 -5.08 4.85 -6.05
CA ARG A 36 -4.82 5.93 -7.01
C ARG A 36 -3.74 6.87 -6.50
N GLU A 37 -3.85 7.32 -5.24
CA GLU A 37 -2.85 8.21 -4.66
C GLU A 37 -1.53 7.53 -4.35
N ASN A 38 -1.55 6.29 -3.83
CA ASN A 38 -0.32 5.56 -3.53
C ASN A 38 0.48 5.22 -4.79
N VAL A 39 -0.17 4.80 -5.88
CA VAL A 39 0.47 4.49 -7.16
C VAL A 39 0.98 5.76 -7.83
N LYS A 40 0.36 6.92 -7.56
CA LYS A 40 0.91 8.24 -7.92
C LYS A 40 2.20 8.56 -7.17
N ASP A 41 2.28 8.22 -5.89
CA ASP A 41 3.48 8.42 -5.06
C ASP A 41 4.64 7.44 -5.38
N ILE A 42 4.48 6.43 -6.24
CA ILE A 42 5.60 5.54 -6.66
C ILE A 42 6.60 6.28 -7.56
N GLY A 43 6.17 7.36 -8.23
CA GLY A 43 6.96 8.04 -9.26
C GLY A 43 6.79 7.39 -10.63
N THR A 44 7.14 8.14 -11.68
CA THR A 44 7.10 7.71 -13.09
C THR A 44 8.42 7.96 -13.78
N GLU A 45 9.50 7.91 -13.01
CA GLU A 45 10.83 8.24 -13.48
C GLU A 45 11.37 7.20 -14.44
N GLU A 46 12.24 7.70 -15.32
CA GLU A 46 12.98 6.89 -16.28
C GLU A 46 13.88 5.89 -15.52
N GLY A 47 13.80 4.61 -15.88
CA GLY A 47 14.50 3.52 -15.20
C GLY A 47 13.67 2.71 -14.19
N ASN A 48 12.42 3.10 -13.88
CA ASN A 48 11.54 2.26 -13.07
C ASN A 48 11.09 1.01 -13.85
N SER A 49 11.61 -0.17 -13.47
CA SER A 49 11.30 -1.47 -14.10
C SER A 49 9.82 -1.86 -14.06
N TRP A 50 9.04 -1.26 -13.17
CA TRP A 50 7.60 -1.49 -13.04
C TRP A 50 6.74 -0.43 -13.75
N LEU A 51 7.32 0.52 -14.49
CA LEU A 51 6.59 1.67 -15.05
C LEU A 51 5.36 1.32 -15.90
N GLY A 52 5.50 0.34 -16.80
CA GLY A 52 4.37 -0.14 -17.63
C GLY A 52 3.25 -0.74 -16.78
N HIS A 53 3.61 -1.56 -15.80
CA HIS A 53 2.68 -2.20 -14.85
C HIS A 53 1.97 -1.16 -13.96
N ILE A 54 2.70 -0.13 -13.52
CA ILE A 54 2.14 1.03 -12.79
C ILE A 54 1.06 1.71 -13.62
N TYR A 55 1.33 1.96 -14.90
CA TYR A 55 0.37 2.59 -15.80
C TYR A 55 -0.84 1.69 -16.09
N ASN A 56 -0.64 0.39 -16.29
CA ASN A 56 -1.75 -0.55 -16.41
C ASN A 56 -2.66 -0.52 -15.17
N LEU A 57 -2.08 -0.60 -13.97
CA LEU A 57 -2.87 -0.54 -12.73
C LEU A 57 -3.58 0.81 -12.58
N ARG A 58 -2.94 1.94 -12.93
CA ARG A 58 -3.60 3.25 -12.94
C ARG A 58 -4.78 3.30 -13.91
N GLY A 59 -4.62 2.76 -15.10
CA GLY A 59 -5.69 2.69 -16.10
C GLY A 59 -6.91 1.92 -15.56
N PHE A 60 -6.67 0.75 -14.97
CA PHE A 60 -7.72 -0.04 -14.33
C PHE A 60 -8.41 0.70 -13.18
N ILE A 61 -7.64 1.36 -12.30
CA ILE A 61 -8.19 2.14 -11.18
C ILE A 61 -9.07 3.27 -11.69
N GLN A 62 -8.62 4.03 -12.70
CA GLN A 62 -9.37 5.14 -13.25
C GLN A 62 -10.67 4.68 -13.90
N TYR A 63 -10.63 3.58 -14.67
CA TYR A 63 -11.83 2.98 -15.23
C TYR A 63 -12.84 2.59 -14.14
N LYS A 64 -12.40 1.88 -13.09
CA LYS A 64 -13.27 1.48 -11.97
C LYS A 64 -13.82 2.67 -11.18
N LEU A 65 -13.17 3.84 -11.25
CA LEU A 65 -13.65 5.09 -10.65
C LEU A 65 -14.54 5.92 -11.59
N GLY A 66 -14.77 5.47 -12.83
CA GLY A 66 -15.64 6.10 -13.83
C GLY A 66 -14.94 7.07 -14.77
N PHE A 67 -13.61 7.06 -14.83
CA PHE A 67 -12.80 7.95 -15.68
C PHE A 67 -12.22 7.17 -16.87
N SER A 68 -13.04 6.86 -17.86
CA SER A 68 -12.65 6.01 -19.00
C SER A 68 -11.59 6.64 -19.92
N GLU A 69 -11.63 7.96 -20.14
CA GLU A 69 -10.62 8.67 -20.94
C GLU A 69 -9.23 8.62 -20.27
N ASP A 70 -9.19 8.89 -18.95
CA ASP A 70 -7.97 8.72 -18.15
C ASP A 70 -7.46 7.28 -18.20
N ALA A 71 -8.38 6.31 -18.15
CA ALA A 71 -8.02 4.90 -18.23
C ALA A 71 -7.31 4.58 -19.55
N GLN A 72 -7.87 5.04 -20.68
CA GLN A 72 -7.27 4.87 -22.01
C GLN A 72 -5.89 5.54 -22.08
N SER A 73 -5.78 6.79 -21.60
CA SER A 73 -4.50 7.52 -21.58
C SER A 73 -3.42 6.75 -20.82
N PHE A 74 -3.76 6.18 -19.66
CA PHE A 74 -2.81 5.37 -18.89
C PHE A 74 -2.47 4.05 -19.56
N PHE A 75 -3.43 3.35 -20.18
CA PHE A 75 -3.10 2.13 -20.92
C PHE A 75 -2.18 2.40 -22.11
N ASN A 76 -2.35 3.52 -22.82
CA ASN A 76 -1.44 3.92 -23.90
C ASN A 76 -0.02 4.23 -23.38
N LYS A 77 0.07 4.96 -22.25
CA LYS A 77 1.36 5.20 -21.57
C LYS A 77 2.03 3.91 -21.12
N ALA A 78 1.25 2.89 -20.72
CA ALA A 78 1.79 1.58 -20.40
C ALA A 78 2.41 0.93 -21.64
N THR A 79 1.72 0.95 -22.80
CA THR A 79 2.27 0.44 -24.07
C THR A 79 3.59 1.13 -24.43
N GLU A 80 3.65 2.47 -24.35
CA GLU A 80 4.86 3.25 -24.60
C GLU A 80 6.00 2.87 -23.64
N ALA A 81 5.72 2.80 -22.34
CA ALA A 81 6.71 2.45 -21.32
C ALA A 81 7.29 1.05 -21.55
N PHE A 82 6.45 0.07 -21.91
CA PHE A 82 6.90 -1.28 -22.22
C PHE A 82 7.80 -1.34 -23.46
N ASN A 83 7.43 -0.64 -24.53
CA ASN A 83 8.21 -0.62 -25.76
C ASN A 83 9.58 0.05 -25.55
N ASN A 84 9.62 1.14 -24.78
CA ASN A 84 10.86 1.82 -24.43
C ASN A 84 11.76 0.95 -23.55
N MET A 85 11.23 0.27 -22.53
CA MET A 85 12.04 -0.57 -21.63
C MET A 85 12.70 -1.76 -22.31
N ARG A 86 12.05 -2.35 -23.34
CA ARG A 86 12.54 -3.57 -23.98
C ARG A 86 13.27 -3.32 -25.29
N ASN A 87 13.31 -2.08 -25.79
CA ASN A 87 13.88 -1.70 -27.09
C ASN A 87 13.43 -2.63 -28.23
N ALA A 88 12.19 -3.12 -28.14
CA ALA A 88 11.62 -4.12 -29.01
C ALA A 88 10.18 -3.72 -29.35
N GLY A 89 9.74 -4.01 -30.58
CA GLY A 89 8.44 -3.55 -31.08
C GLY A 89 7.25 -4.16 -30.33
N GLU A 90 7.21 -5.49 -30.19
CA GLU A 90 6.14 -6.20 -29.49
C GLU A 90 6.65 -7.51 -28.87
N GLY A 91 6.09 -7.88 -27.71
CA GLY A 91 6.45 -9.09 -26.98
C GLY A 91 5.44 -9.50 -25.92
N PRO A 92 5.69 -10.61 -25.20
CA PRO A 92 4.74 -11.18 -24.23
C PRO A 92 4.42 -10.24 -23.05
N TRP A 93 5.28 -9.27 -22.75
CA TRP A 93 5.04 -8.23 -21.73
C TRP A 93 3.86 -7.29 -22.06
N LEU A 94 3.38 -7.26 -23.32
CA LEU A 94 2.20 -6.47 -23.71
C LEU A 94 0.87 -7.20 -23.52
N VAL A 95 0.86 -8.49 -23.20
CA VAL A 95 -0.37 -9.31 -23.14
C VAL A 95 -1.38 -8.73 -22.15
N VAL A 96 -0.95 -8.35 -20.95
CA VAL A 96 -1.82 -7.75 -19.94
C VAL A 96 -2.34 -6.38 -20.38
N ASN A 97 -1.47 -5.55 -20.98
CA ASN A 97 -1.83 -4.23 -21.47
C ASN A 97 -2.89 -4.30 -22.58
N TYR A 98 -2.66 -5.13 -23.60
CA TYR A 98 -3.63 -5.36 -24.67
C TYR A 98 -4.93 -5.97 -24.14
N GLY A 99 -4.86 -6.84 -23.13
CA GLY A 99 -6.05 -7.36 -22.49
C GLY A 99 -6.88 -6.29 -21.78
N ASN A 100 -6.23 -5.34 -21.09
CA ASN A 100 -6.91 -4.21 -20.48
C ASN A 100 -7.56 -3.30 -21.56
N LEU A 101 -6.87 -3.04 -22.67
CA LEU A 101 -7.38 -2.23 -23.78
C LEU A 101 -8.58 -2.90 -24.46
N ALA A 102 -8.51 -4.22 -24.70
CA ALA A 102 -9.64 -4.98 -25.24
C ALA A 102 -10.88 -4.85 -24.35
N TRP A 103 -10.72 -5.03 -23.04
CA TRP A 103 -11.81 -4.85 -22.07
C TRP A 103 -12.34 -3.41 -22.03
N LEU A 104 -11.46 -2.41 -22.10
CA LEU A 104 -11.88 -1.00 -22.11
C LEU A 104 -12.75 -0.70 -23.35
N HIS A 105 -12.26 -1.02 -24.54
CA HIS A 105 -12.98 -0.81 -25.79
C HIS A 105 -14.31 -1.56 -25.82
N HIS A 106 -14.34 -2.80 -25.33
CA HIS A 106 -15.58 -3.56 -25.19
C HIS A 106 -16.61 -2.83 -24.31
N HIS A 107 -16.21 -2.33 -23.14
CA HIS A 107 -17.09 -1.57 -22.25
C HIS A 107 -17.56 -0.23 -22.84
N LEU A 108 -16.78 0.38 -23.73
CA LEU A 108 -17.13 1.61 -24.45
C LEU A 108 -18.05 1.35 -25.67
N GLY A 109 -18.30 0.08 -26.03
CA GLY A 109 -19.08 -0.29 -27.22
C GLY A 109 -18.28 -0.28 -28.53
N GLU A 110 -16.97 -0.10 -28.45
CA GLU A 110 -16.01 -0.03 -29.56
C GLU A 110 -15.55 -1.45 -29.94
N GLN A 111 -16.48 -2.21 -30.55
CA GLN A 111 -16.27 -3.65 -30.82
C GLN A 111 -15.10 -3.91 -31.77
N ALA A 112 -14.92 -3.09 -32.82
CA ALA A 112 -13.85 -3.27 -33.79
C ALA A 112 -12.46 -3.13 -33.15
N GLU A 113 -12.32 -2.15 -32.26
CA GLU A 113 -11.11 -1.89 -31.49
C GLU A 113 -10.85 -3.01 -30.49
N SER A 114 -11.88 -3.46 -29.78
CA SER A 114 -11.79 -4.62 -28.89
C SER A 114 -11.30 -5.87 -29.64
N GLU A 115 -11.88 -6.17 -30.80
CA GLU A 115 -11.48 -7.30 -31.66
C GLU A 115 -10.05 -7.15 -32.22
N ALA A 116 -9.63 -5.92 -32.53
CA ALA A 116 -8.27 -5.65 -32.96
C ALA A 116 -7.25 -5.97 -31.86
N TYR A 117 -7.52 -5.60 -30.60
CA TYR A 117 -6.63 -5.96 -29.48
C TYR A 117 -6.65 -7.46 -29.18
N LEU A 118 -7.80 -8.13 -29.27
CA LEU A 118 -7.86 -9.60 -29.18
C LEU A 118 -6.99 -10.26 -30.25
N SER A 119 -7.03 -9.75 -31.48
CA SER A 119 -6.21 -10.26 -32.59
C SER A 119 -4.71 -10.05 -32.35
N LYS A 120 -4.32 -8.92 -31.72
CA LYS A 120 -2.93 -8.68 -31.30
C LYS A 120 -2.47 -9.69 -30.23
N ILE A 121 -3.31 -9.99 -29.25
CA ILE A 121 -3.01 -11.00 -28.22
C ILE A 121 -2.85 -12.38 -28.86
N ASP A 122 -3.75 -12.75 -29.79
CA ASP A 122 -3.65 -14.02 -30.53
C ASP A 122 -2.35 -14.11 -31.34
N ALA A 123 -1.92 -13.01 -31.97
CA ALA A 123 -0.66 -12.94 -32.70
C ALA A 123 0.56 -13.10 -31.76
N LEU A 124 0.54 -12.45 -30.60
CA LEU A 124 1.58 -12.59 -29.58
C LEU A 124 1.67 -14.03 -29.06
N ASN A 125 0.55 -14.65 -28.70
CA ASN A 125 0.51 -16.03 -28.22
C ASN A 125 1.00 -17.05 -29.26
N LYS A 126 0.80 -16.77 -30.57
CA LYS A 126 1.34 -17.61 -31.65
C LYS A 126 2.86 -17.43 -31.82
N LYS A 127 3.35 -16.19 -31.70
CA LYS A 127 4.77 -15.85 -31.86
C LYS A 127 5.60 -16.29 -30.65
N TYR A 128 5.01 -16.19 -29.47
CA TYR A 128 5.57 -16.59 -28.18
C TYR A 128 4.61 -17.59 -27.55
N PRO A 129 4.67 -18.88 -27.90
CA PRO A 129 3.81 -19.87 -27.27
C PRO A 129 4.18 -20.04 -25.79
N SER A 130 3.18 -20.13 -24.93
CA SER A 130 3.39 -20.52 -23.53
C SER A 130 3.90 -21.97 -23.45
N PRO A 131 4.68 -22.35 -22.42
CA PRO A 131 5.29 -23.68 -22.37
C PRO A 131 4.28 -24.83 -22.28
N SER A 132 3.07 -24.55 -21.77
CA SER A 132 1.91 -25.45 -21.79
C SER A 132 0.61 -24.66 -21.91
N GLN A 133 -0.52 -25.34 -22.18
CA GLN A 133 -1.83 -24.70 -22.29
C GLN A 133 -2.34 -24.12 -20.96
N GLU A 134 -1.80 -24.56 -19.83
CA GLU A 134 -2.20 -24.13 -18.49
C GLU A 134 -1.27 -23.05 -17.91
N GLU A 135 -0.09 -22.85 -18.49
CA GLU A 135 0.90 -21.89 -18.01
C GLU A 135 0.79 -20.56 -18.74
N LEU A 136 0.94 -19.47 -17.98
CA LEU A 136 1.00 -18.12 -18.51
C LEU A 136 2.44 -17.74 -18.85
N HIS A 137 2.60 -16.68 -19.64
CA HIS A 137 3.90 -16.01 -19.79
C HIS A 137 4.44 -15.54 -18.43
N PRO A 138 5.76 -15.66 -18.20
CA PRO A 138 6.37 -15.26 -16.93
C PRO A 138 6.12 -13.78 -16.61
N GLU A 139 6.09 -12.90 -17.63
CA GLU A 139 5.77 -11.48 -17.48
C GLU A 139 4.33 -11.26 -17.00
N THR A 140 3.38 -12.09 -17.44
CA THR A 140 1.99 -12.05 -16.98
C THR A 140 1.89 -12.48 -15.51
N TYR A 141 2.64 -13.52 -15.12
CA TYR A 141 2.72 -13.93 -13.72
C TYR A 141 3.33 -12.83 -12.85
N ALA A 142 4.41 -12.19 -13.30
CA ALA A 142 5.08 -11.10 -12.59
C ALA A 142 4.15 -9.88 -12.41
N GLU A 143 3.44 -9.45 -13.46
CA GLU A 143 2.48 -8.34 -13.36
C GLU A 143 1.32 -8.66 -12.42
N LYS A 144 0.77 -9.88 -12.50
CA LYS A 144 -0.29 -10.32 -11.61
C LYS A 144 0.17 -10.32 -10.16
N ALA A 145 1.37 -10.85 -9.90
CA ALA A 145 1.95 -10.87 -8.57
C ALA A 145 2.16 -9.45 -8.02
N TRP A 146 2.81 -8.58 -8.79
CA TRP A 146 3.05 -7.18 -8.41
C TRP A 146 1.75 -6.43 -8.14
N THR A 147 0.74 -6.65 -8.99
CA THR A 147 -0.60 -6.06 -8.82
C THR A 147 -1.21 -6.51 -7.50
N LEU A 148 -1.31 -7.82 -7.26
CA LEU A 148 -1.93 -8.41 -6.07
C LEU A 148 -1.26 -7.96 -4.76
N MET A 149 0.05 -7.70 -4.79
CA MET A 149 0.80 -7.19 -3.64
C MET A 149 0.28 -5.81 -3.15
N ASN A 150 -0.44 -5.06 -3.99
CA ASN A 150 -1.02 -3.76 -3.64
C ASN A 150 -2.41 -3.86 -2.98
N PHE A 151 -3.05 -5.04 -2.98
CA PHE A 151 -4.43 -5.22 -2.49
C PHE A 151 -4.49 -5.78 -1.06
N SER A 152 -5.55 -6.51 -0.74
CA SER A 152 -5.85 -7.07 0.58
C SER A 152 -4.82 -8.10 1.05
N ALA A 153 -4.89 -8.50 2.32
CA ALA A 153 -3.89 -9.39 2.93
C ALA A 153 -3.87 -10.79 2.27
N ASP A 154 -5.03 -11.32 1.90
CA ASP A 154 -5.18 -12.57 1.15
C ASP A 154 -4.56 -12.47 -0.26
N LYS A 155 -4.82 -11.38 -0.99
CA LYS A 155 -4.20 -11.13 -2.30
C LYS A 155 -2.69 -10.98 -2.19
N LYS A 156 -2.18 -10.36 -1.12
CA LYS A 156 -0.73 -10.30 -0.84
C LYS A 156 -0.13 -11.67 -0.62
N LEU A 157 -0.83 -12.60 0.03
CA LEU A 157 -0.33 -13.97 0.17
C LEU A 157 -0.28 -14.68 -1.20
N LEU A 158 -1.34 -14.54 -2.01
CA LEU A 158 -1.38 -15.08 -3.38
C LEU A 158 -0.30 -14.50 -4.29
N SER A 159 0.12 -13.24 -4.07
CA SER A 159 1.18 -12.62 -4.86
C SER A 159 2.50 -13.41 -4.80
N ALA A 160 2.80 -14.03 -3.65
CA ALA A 160 4.03 -14.80 -3.47
C ALA A 160 4.08 -16.02 -4.42
N ASP A 161 2.97 -16.73 -4.57
CA ASP A 161 2.87 -17.91 -5.43
C ASP A 161 3.06 -17.54 -6.91
N TYR A 162 2.50 -16.41 -7.34
CA TYR A 162 2.64 -15.94 -8.72
C TYR A 162 4.05 -15.46 -9.03
N PHE A 163 4.72 -14.76 -8.11
CA PHE A 163 6.13 -14.42 -8.28
C PHE A 163 7.00 -15.67 -8.37
N GLN A 164 6.79 -16.68 -7.53
CA GLN A 164 7.54 -17.93 -7.59
C GLN A 164 7.40 -18.62 -8.96
N LYS A 165 6.20 -18.62 -9.55
CA LYS A 165 5.99 -19.14 -10.90
C LYS A 165 6.79 -18.36 -11.94
N ALA A 166 6.76 -17.03 -11.90
CA ALA A 166 7.53 -16.18 -12.81
C ALA A 166 9.04 -16.42 -12.68
N ILE A 167 9.57 -16.42 -11.45
CA ILE A 167 10.99 -16.62 -11.14
C ILE A 167 11.47 -18.01 -11.55
N LYS A 168 10.65 -19.05 -11.35
CA LYS A 168 11.00 -20.42 -11.80
C LYS A 168 11.21 -20.49 -13.31
N MET A 169 10.45 -19.72 -14.08
CA MET A 169 10.54 -19.67 -15.54
C MET A 169 11.68 -18.78 -16.02
N GLN A 170 11.96 -17.68 -15.33
CA GLN A 170 13.06 -16.75 -15.64
C GLN A 170 13.76 -16.31 -14.35
N PRO A 171 14.74 -17.08 -13.85
CA PRO A 171 15.38 -16.84 -12.56
C PRO A 171 16.29 -15.61 -12.54
N ASP A 172 16.75 -15.16 -13.71
CA ASP A 172 17.68 -14.04 -13.85
C ASP A 172 17.00 -12.66 -13.70
N MET A 173 15.66 -12.62 -13.59
CA MET A 173 14.90 -11.40 -13.39
C MET A 173 15.00 -10.91 -11.94
N VAL A 174 16.06 -10.17 -11.65
CA VAL A 174 16.41 -9.64 -10.32
C VAL A 174 15.23 -8.88 -9.68
N GLU A 175 14.54 -8.02 -10.44
CA GLU A 175 13.47 -7.18 -9.91
C GLU A 175 12.24 -7.98 -9.47
N TRP A 176 12.02 -9.15 -10.07
CA TRP A 176 10.95 -10.06 -9.66
C TRP A 176 11.29 -10.74 -8.35
N ASN A 177 12.54 -11.18 -8.20
CA ASN A 177 13.03 -11.73 -6.93
C ASN A 177 12.95 -10.67 -5.82
N THR A 178 13.43 -9.45 -6.06
CA THR A 178 13.35 -8.36 -5.08
C THR A 178 11.89 -8.06 -4.68
N SER A 179 10.99 -7.97 -5.65
CA SER A 179 9.56 -7.70 -5.40
C SER A 179 8.89 -8.83 -4.62
N TYR A 180 9.22 -10.08 -4.92
CA TYR A 180 8.77 -11.25 -4.17
C TYR A 180 9.18 -11.18 -2.71
N ILE A 181 10.46 -10.91 -2.44
CA ILE A 181 10.98 -10.80 -1.07
C ILE A 181 10.35 -9.62 -0.33
N ILE A 182 10.22 -8.46 -0.96
CA ILE A 182 9.50 -7.31 -0.39
C ILE A 182 8.05 -7.68 -0.05
N GLY A 183 7.38 -8.46 -0.90
CA GLY A 183 6.04 -8.99 -0.68
C GLY A 183 5.94 -9.83 0.58
N LEU A 184 6.84 -10.81 0.76
CA LEU A 184 6.91 -11.67 1.95
C LEU A 184 7.14 -10.88 3.25
N VAL A 185 8.05 -9.91 3.20
CA VAL A 185 8.37 -9.04 4.34
C VAL A 185 7.18 -8.14 4.70
N ASN A 186 6.46 -7.63 3.70
CA ASN A 186 5.29 -6.80 3.93
C ASN A 186 4.09 -7.61 4.46
N ALA A 187 3.90 -8.84 4.00
CA ALA A 187 2.85 -9.75 4.48
C ALA A 187 3.06 -10.16 5.95
N SER A 188 4.31 -10.33 6.37
CA SER A 188 4.68 -10.71 7.75
C SER A 188 4.68 -9.55 8.75
N LYS A 189 4.44 -8.30 8.33
CA LYS A 189 4.52 -7.09 9.16
C LYS A 189 3.68 -7.14 10.45
N HIS A 190 2.57 -7.88 10.44
CA HIS A 190 1.66 -8.01 11.58
C HIS A 190 1.70 -9.41 12.22
N SER A 191 2.65 -10.26 11.81
CA SER A 191 2.84 -11.58 12.40
C SER A 191 3.34 -11.46 13.85
N SER A 192 2.76 -12.25 14.75
CA SER A 192 3.22 -12.36 16.13
C SER A 192 4.49 -13.19 16.28
N THR A 193 4.84 -14.01 15.28
CA THR A 193 5.98 -14.94 15.32
C THR A 193 7.27 -14.35 14.74
N GLY A 194 7.27 -13.08 14.34
CA GLY A 194 8.41 -12.44 13.68
C GLY A 194 8.63 -12.95 12.25
N LEU A 195 9.73 -12.50 11.62
CA LEU A 195 10.15 -12.96 10.28
C LEU A 195 11.01 -14.22 10.42
N LYS A 196 10.67 -15.28 9.68
CA LYS A 196 11.43 -16.54 9.69
C LYS A 196 12.87 -16.32 9.19
N GLU A 197 13.85 -17.06 9.76
CA GLU A 197 15.26 -17.01 9.32
C GLU A 197 15.43 -17.24 7.83
N GLU A 198 14.67 -18.18 7.27
CA GLU A 198 14.70 -18.47 5.83
C GLU A 198 14.39 -17.24 4.97
N ILE A 199 13.46 -16.38 5.41
CA ILE A 199 13.11 -15.17 4.66
C ILE A 199 14.20 -14.11 4.85
N LEU A 200 14.82 -14.03 6.03
CA LEU A 200 15.93 -13.11 6.26
C LEU A 200 17.13 -13.45 5.38
N GLU A 201 17.45 -14.73 5.22
CA GLU A 201 18.52 -15.16 4.33
C GLU A 201 18.20 -14.84 2.86
N LYS A 202 16.95 -15.02 2.44
CA LYS A 202 16.50 -14.58 1.10
C LYS A 202 16.59 -13.07 0.92
N MET A 203 16.36 -12.26 1.97
CA MET A 203 16.58 -10.82 1.91
C MET A 203 18.04 -10.46 1.69
N ARG A 204 18.96 -11.11 2.41
CA ARG A 204 20.41 -10.91 2.24
C ARG A 204 20.84 -11.19 0.79
N ILE A 205 20.45 -12.36 0.27
CA ILE A 205 20.76 -12.77 -1.10
C ILE A 205 20.16 -11.80 -2.13
N ALA A 206 18.89 -11.41 -1.95
CA ALA A 206 18.25 -10.48 -2.88
C ALA A 206 18.90 -9.08 -2.86
N GLN A 207 19.37 -8.61 -1.70
CA GLN A 207 20.11 -7.35 -1.62
C GLN A 207 21.48 -7.43 -2.31
N GLU A 208 22.17 -8.56 -2.22
CA GLU A 208 23.44 -8.78 -2.95
C GLU A 208 23.24 -8.81 -4.47
N GLN A 209 22.08 -9.31 -4.92
CA GLN A 209 21.71 -9.35 -6.34
C GLN A 209 21.17 -8.01 -6.86
N ASP A 210 20.57 -7.19 -5.99
CA ASP A 210 19.92 -5.91 -6.32
C ASP A 210 20.41 -4.78 -5.38
N PRO A 211 21.70 -4.40 -5.44
CA PRO A 211 22.28 -3.43 -4.50
C PRO A 211 21.67 -2.03 -4.62
N GLU A 212 21.14 -1.67 -5.79
CA GLU A 212 20.51 -0.38 -6.06
C GLU A 212 19.08 -0.27 -5.47
N ASN A 213 18.50 -1.38 -5.01
CA ASN A 213 17.20 -1.37 -4.37
C ASN A 213 17.28 -0.94 -2.91
N LEU A 214 17.41 0.37 -2.71
CA LEU A 214 17.53 0.97 -1.39
C LEU A 214 16.30 0.68 -0.49
N TYR A 215 15.11 0.47 -1.07
CA TYR A 215 13.96 0.04 -0.28
C TYR A 215 14.17 -1.32 0.36
N LEU A 216 14.67 -2.31 -0.39
CA LEU A 216 15.01 -3.63 0.17
C LEU A 216 16.14 -3.52 1.19
N ALA A 217 17.20 -2.75 0.90
CA ALA A 217 18.30 -2.52 1.83
C ALA A 217 17.81 -1.97 3.18
N VAL A 218 16.95 -0.95 3.16
CA VAL A 218 16.37 -0.37 4.38
C VAL A 218 15.49 -1.38 5.13
N LYS A 219 14.76 -2.23 4.40
CA LYS A 219 13.95 -3.28 5.02
C LYS A 219 14.81 -4.34 5.68
N TYR A 220 15.92 -4.71 5.06
CA TYR A 220 16.86 -5.66 5.63
C TYR A 220 17.52 -5.09 6.89
N LEU A 221 17.94 -3.83 6.84
CA LEU A 221 18.44 -3.09 8.00
C LEU A 221 17.43 -3.08 9.17
N ASP A 222 16.15 -2.82 8.90
CA ASP A 222 15.07 -2.87 9.91
C ASP A 222 14.91 -4.28 10.53
N GLN A 223 15.15 -5.36 9.77
CA GLN A 223 15.08 -6.73 10.31
C GLN A 223 16.32 -7.10 11.15
N ARG A 224 17.51 -6.66 10.72
CA ARG A 224 18.75 -6.80 11.51
C ARG A 224 18.65 -6.05 12.84
N ALA A 225 18.14 -4.81 12.82
CA ALA A 225 17.88 -4.01 14.01
C ALA A 225 16.94 -4.71 15.01
N LYS A 226 15.86 -5.37 14.53
CA LYS A 226 14.95 -6.15 15.38
C LYS A 226 15.63 -7.33 16.09
N ARG A 227 16.76 -7.80 15.56
CA ARG A 227 17.54 -8.92 16.10
C ARG A 227 18.65 -8.45 17.04
N GLY A 228 18.74 -7.14 17.30
CA GLY A 228 19.68 -6.56 18.24
C GLY A 228 21.01 -6.15 17.63
N GLU A 229 21.14 -6.13 16.30
CA GLU A 229 22.30 -5.55 15.64
C GLU A 229 22.32 -4.03 15.79
N SER A 230 23.51 -3.47 16.01
CA SER A 230 23.75 -2.02 15.94
C SER A 230 23.80 -1.61 14.46
N ILE A 231 23.00 -0.62 14.11
CA ILE A 231 22.70 -0.23 12.73
C ILE A 231 22.82 1.27 12.50
N GLU A 232 23.23 2.03 13.52
CA GLU A 232 23.12 3.49 13.55
C GLU A 232 23.92 4.17 12.44
N ASP A 233 25.17 3.74 12.22
CA ASP A 233 26.03 4.32 11.18
C ASP A 233 25.57 3.89 9.78
N GLU A 234 25.24 2.61 9.60
CA GLU A 234 24.65 2.07 8.37
C GLU A 234 23.34 2.78 8.01
N ALA A 235 22.48 3.07 9.00
CA ALA A 235 21.23 3.79 8.79
C ALA A 235 21.46 5.22 8.30
N ARG A 236 22.47 5.91 8.84
CA ARG A 236 22.83 7.27 8.40
C ARG A 236 23.45 7.29 7.02
N GLU A 237 24.24 6.28 6.67
CA GLU A 237 24.76 6.11 5.32
C GLU A 237 23.65 5.85 4.31
N LEU A 238 22.81 4.87 4.59
CA LEU A 238 21.69 4.51 3.72
C LEU A 238 20.67 5.64 3.59
N ALA A 239 20.46 6.46 4.63
CA ALA A 239 19.64 7.67 4.54
C ALA A 239 20.18 8.68 3.52
N ARG A 240 21.50 8.88 3.46
CA ARG A 240 22.14 9.75 2.46
C ARG A 240 21.98 9.20 1.05
N GLU A 241 22.12 7.89 0.87
CA GLU A 241 21.92 7.23 -0.42
C GLU A 241 20.48 7.36 -0.91
N VAL A 242 19.50 7.11 -0.03
CA VAL A 242 18.08 7.23 -0.37
C VAL A 242 17.70 8.66 -0.80
N LEU A 243 18.38 9.68 -0.28
CA LEU A 243 18.18 11.08 -0.68
C LEU A 243 18.90 11.49 -1.97
N ARG A 244 19.91 10.74 -2.42
CA ARG A 244 20.55 10.99 -3.72
C ARG A 244 19.65 10.59 -4.88
N ASN A 245 18.80 9.59 -4.66
CA ASN A 245 17.82 9.14 -5.64
C ASN A 245 16.55 9.98 -5.54
N PRO A 246 15.82 10.19 -6.64
CA PRO A 246 14.57 10.91 -6.57
C PRO A 246 13.59 10.28 -5.57
N VAL A 247 12.94 11.13 -4.78
CA VAL A 247 12.18 10.65 -3.63
C VAL A 247 10.82 10.15 -4.06
N SER A 248 10.54 8.89 -3.76
CA SER A 248 9.26 8.27 -4.04
C SER A 248 8.86 7.27 -2.94
N SER A 249 7.66 6.71 -3.05
CA SER A 249 7.22 5.63 -2.18
C SER A 249 8.00 4.33 -2.37
N TYR A 250 8.74 4.20 -3.48
CA TYR A 250 9.62 3.07 -3.78
C TYR A 250 11.09 3.35 -3.46
N SER A 251 11.51 4.59 -3.20
CA SER A 251 12.92 4.91 -2.93
C SER A 251 13.43 4.40 -1.57
N GLY A 252 12.55 3.99 -0.66
CA GLY A 252 12.94 3.60 0.71
C GLY A 252 12.84 4.74 1.73
N PHE A 253 12.52 5.97 1.31
CA PHE A 253 12.54 7.14 2.19
C PHE A 253 11.67 7.00 3.45
N LYS A 254 10.40 6.63 3.29
CA LYS A 254 9.52 6.38 4.43
C LYS A 254 9.93 5.17 5.25
N ALA A 255 10.61 4.19 4.64
CA ALA A 255 11.12 3.04 5.37
C ALA A 255 12.29 3.48 6.29
N ILE A 256 13.21 4.32 5.81
CA ILE A 256 14.36 4.74 6.61
C ILE A 256 13.93 5.67 7.74
N LEU A 257 12.95 6.56 7.50
CA LEU A 257 12.32 7.35 8.56
C LEU A 257 11.69 6.48 9.67
N ARG A 258 11.18 5.29 9.34
CA ARG A 258 10.65 4.34 10.35
C ARG A 258 11.77 3.66 11.14
N VAL A 259 12.91 3.36 10.50
CA VAL A 259 14.11 2.86 11.18
C VAL A 259 14.55 3.91 12.19
N TYR A 260 14.70 5.16 11.76
CA TYR A 260 15.08 6.27 12.64
C TYR A 260 14.14 6.41 13.82
N ARG A 261 12.83 6.46 13.58
CA ARG A 261 11.81 6.52 14.64
C ARG A 261 11.92 5.39 15.67
N THR A 262 12.40 4.21 15.27
CA THR A 262 12.39 3.01 16.11
C THR A 262 13.72 2.80 16.84
N TYR A 263 14.84 3.13 16.21
CA TYR A 263 16.18 2.76 16.67
C TYR A 263 17.12 3.96 16.86
N LEU A 264 16.80 5.13 16.32
CA LEU A 264 17.60 6.36 16.44
C LEU A 264 16.75 7.49 17.09
N PRO A 265 17.34 8.66 17.40
CA PRO A 265 16.58 9.82 17.80
C PRO A 265 15.59 10.24 16.70
N VAL A 266 14.31 10.38 17.06
CA VAL A 266 13.25 10.80 16.13
C VAL A 266 13.45 12.23 15.59
N ASP A 267 14.23 13.07 16.27
CA ASP A 267 14.58 14.40 15.78
C ASP A 267 15.44 14.30 14.50
N GLU A 268 16.37 13.34 14.42
CA GLU A 268 17.14 13.10 13.19
C GLU A 268 16.22 12.68 12.02
N ALA A 269 15.09 11.99 12.30
CA ALA A 269 14.10 11.68 11.27
C ALA A 269 13.32 12.92 10.79
N ILE A 270 13.14 13.92 11.67
CA ILE A 270 12.52 15.20 11.29
C ILE A 270 13.50 15.99 10.45
N ASP A 271 14.76 16.09 10.89
CA ASP A 271 15.81 16.82 10.17
C ASP A 271 15.97 16.26 8.74
N LEU A 272 16.07 14.94 8.59
CA LEU A 272 16.13 14.27 7.29
C LEU A 272 14.91 14.58 6.40
N ALA A 273 13.72 14.61 6.99
CA ALA A 273 12.48 14.89 6.26
C ALA A 273 12.34 16.36 5.85
N GLU A 274 12.79 17.29 6.69
CA GLU A 274 12.78 18.73 6.40
C GLU A 274 13.88 19.11 5.41
N GLU A 275 15.05 18.48 5.45
CA GLU A 275 16.11 18.65 4.47
C GLU A 275 15.63 18.26 3.07
N ALA A 276 15.08 17.04 2.93
CA ALA A 276 14.52 16.58 1.66
C ALA A 276 13.41 17.52 1.15
N LEU A 277 12.54 18.00 2.05
CA LEU A 277 11.45 18.90 1.69
C LEU A 277 11.94 20.30 1.30
N LYS A 278 13.08 20.76 1.85
CA LYS A 278 13.70 22.02 1.45
C LYS A 278 14.20 21.97 0.01
N ASP A 279 14.76 20.85 -0.40
CA ASP A 279 15.27 20.65 -1.77
C ASP A 279 14.14 20.40 -2.77
N HIS A 280 13.04 19.79 -2.32
CA HIS A 280 11.87 19.46 -3.15
C HIS A 280 10.55 19.91 -2.49
N PRO A 281 10.29 21.22 -2.39
CA PRO A 281 9.16 21.78 -1.62
C PRO A 281 7.78 21.45 -2.20
N ASP A 282 7.70 21.09 -3.47
CA ASP A 282 6.45 20.72 -4.14
C ASP A 282 6.13 19.22 -4.05
N GLU A 283 7.07 18.40 -3.58
CA GLU A 283 6.89 16.96 -3.53
C GLU A 283 5.92 16.55 -2.39
N ARG A 284 4.70 16.23 -2.79
CA ARG A 284 3.61 15.88 -1.87
C ARG A 284 3.93 14.67 -1.00
N TYR A 285 4.69 13.71 -1.52
CA TYR A 285 5.07 12.53 -0.77
C TYR A 285 6.05 12.87 0.36
N LEU A 286 6.95 13.83 0.15
CA LEU A 286 7.85 14.34 1.19
C LEU A 286 7.06 15.08 2.29
N LYS A 287 6.10 15.93 1.92
CA LYS A 287 5.19 16.57 2.91
C LYS A 287 4.48 15.52 3.77
N ARG A 288 4.00 14.43 3.14
CA ARG A 288 3.36 13.30 3.83
C ARG A 288 4.31 12.58 4.79
N CYS A 289 5.60 12.48 4.44
CA CYS A 289 6.64 11.90 5.28
C CYS A 289 7.01 12.83 6.46
N ALA A 290 7.26 14.10 6.21
CA ALA A 290 7.56 15.10 7.23
C ALA A 290 6.42 15.21 8.26
N ALA A 291 5.16 15.33 7.80
CA ALA A 291 3.98 15.32 8.67
C ALA A 291 3.96 14.09 9.60
N LEU A 292 4.32 12.92 9.06
CA LEU A 292 4.37 11.68 9.83
C LEU A 292 5.48 11.68 10.89
N CYS A 293 6.67 12.21 10.58
CA CYS A 293 7.77 12.35 11.54
C CYS A 293 7.38 13.25 12.73
N TYR A 294 6.80 14.43 12.45
CA TYR A 294 6.29 15.31 13.50
C TYR A 294 5.21 14.62 14.35
N LYS A 295 4.27 13.93 13.71
CA LYS A 295 3.25 13.17 14.43
C LYS A 295 3.88 12.13 15.36
N TRP A 296 4.92 11.42 14.94
CA TRP A 296 5.64 10.48 15.81
C TRP A 296 6.29 11.18 16.99
N LYS A 297 7.05 12.26 16.76
CA LYS A 297 7.68 13.04 17.83
C LYS A 297 6.64 13.51 18.86
N ILE A 298 5.55 14.12 18.40
CA ILE A 298 4.51 14.72 19.25
C ILE A 298 3.70 13.67 20.03
N THR A 299 3.36 12.53 19.40
CA THR A 299 2.43 11.56 19.98
C THR A 299 3.10 10.42 20.73
N ILE A 300 4.37 10.12 20.45
CA ILE A 300 5.09 8.98 21.02
C ILE A 300 6.14 9.42 22.05
N SER A 301 6.82 10.56 21.83
CA SER A 301 7.86 11.01 22.76
C SER A 301 7.25 11.34 24.13
N ARG A 302 7.89 10.83 25.18
CA ARG A 302 7.54 11.13 26.58
C ARG A 302 8.31 12.34 27.11
N ASP A 303 9.26 12.86 26.33
CA ASP A 303 10.19 13.89 26.75
C ASP A 303 9.59 15.27 26.49
N SER A 304 9.25 15.95 27.58
CA SER A 304 8.76 17.33 27.61
C SER A 304 7.48 17.59 26.79
N ARG A 305 6.77 18.68 27.10
CA ARG A 305 5.64 19.10 26.27
C ARG A 305 6.18 19.61 24.93
N PRO A 306 5.62 19.18 23.77
CA PRO A 306 6.06 19.68 22.48
C PRO A 306 5.99 21.22 22.42
N LYS A 307 7.03 21.84 21.86
CA LYS A 307 7.06 23.29 21.65
C LYS A 307 5.90 23.71 20.73
N LYS A 308 5.33 24.90 20.97
CA LYS A 308 4.23 25.44 20.13
C LYS A 308 4.62 25.46 18.64
N SER A 309 5.84 25.91 18.31
CA SER A 309 6.32 25.95 16.92
C SER A 309 6.33 24.57 16.24
N MET A 310 6.67 23.51 16.97
CA MET A 310 6.65 22.14 16.46
C MET A 310 5.22 21.67 16.16
N ILE A 311 4.27 22.01 17.04
CA ILE A 311 2.85 21.71 16.83
C ILE A 311 2.32 22.48 15.63
N ASP A 312 2.61 23.78 15.55
CA ASP A 312 2.15 24.64 14.46
C ASP A 312 2.70 24.14 13.11
N ARG A 313 3.99 23.75 13.04
CA ARG A 313 4.59 23.13 11.85
C ARG A 313 3.94 21.80 11.49
N ALA A 314 3.69 20.94 12.49
CA ALA A 314 3.01 19.67 12.29
C ALA A 314 1.59 19.86 11.75
N VAL A 315 0.83 20.81 12.30
CA VAL A 315 -0.53 21.15 11.86
C VAL A 315 -0.51 21.61 10.40
N GLY A 316 0.33 22.59 10.06
CA GLY A 316 0.42 23.10 8.69
C GLY A 316 0.75 22.00 7.66
N LEU A 317 1.74 21.15 7.97
CA LEU A 317 2.08 20.01 7.10
C LEU A 317 0.92 19.02 6.95
N HIS A 318 0.16 18.74 8.02
CA HIS A 318 -0.99 17.85 7.91
C HIS A 318 -2.13 18.48 7.10
N GLU A 319 -2.40 19.77 7.24
CA GLU A 319 -3.41 20.49 6.47
C GLU A 319 -3.04 20.50 4.98
N GLU A 320 -1.79 20.79 4.63
CA GLU A 320 -1.28 20.69 3.26
C GLU A 320 -1.46 19.28 2.70
N VAL A 321 -1.08 18.25 3.45
CA VAL A 321 -1.24 16.85 3.02
C VAL A 321 -2.72 16.48 2.89
N ILE A 322 -3.62 16.96 3.75
CA ILE A 322 -5.05 16.71 3.60
C ILE A 322 -5.58 17.34 2.30
N SER A 323 -5.10 18.54 1.96
CA SER A 323 -5.44 19.24 0.71
C SER A 323 -4.92 18.51 -0.53
N LEU A 324 -3.68 18.01 -0.48
CA LEU A 324 -3.03 17.28 -1.59
C LEU A 324 -3.59 15.86 -1.80
N TYR A 325 -4.31 15.32 -0.81
CA TYR A 325 -4.90 13.98 -0.83
C TYR A 325 -6.40 14.01 -0.44
N PRO A 326 -7.25 14.80 -1.12
CA PRO A 326 -8.57 15.18 -0.62
C PRO A 326 -9.49 13.99 -0.39
N HIS A 327 -9.40 12.97 -1.26
CA HIS A 327 -10.24 11.79 -1.22
C HIS A 327 -9.63 10.61 -0.43
N SER A 328 -8.35 10.67 -0.03
CA SER A 328 -7.65 9.59 0.70
C SER A 328 -7.06 10.05 2.04
N SER A 329 -7.59 11.15 2.61
CA SER A 329 -7.03 11.82 3.78
C SER A 329 -7.60 11.37 5.13
N LEU A 330 -8.47 10.35 5.20
CA LEU A 330 -9.12 9.90 6.45
C LEU A 330 -8.12 9.70 7.60
N VAL A 331 -7.07 8.91 7.37
CA VAL A 331 -6.01 8.65 8.36
C VAL A 331 -5.22 9.92 8.68
N LYS A 332 -5.08 10.84 7.73
CA LYS A 332 -4.37 12.11 7.93
C LYS A 332 -5.16 13.10 8.76
N LYS A 333 -6.49 13.09 8.65
CA LYS A 333 -7.38 13.84 9.56
C LYS A 333 -7.31 13.29 10.98
N MET A 334 -7.26 11.97 11.15
CA MET A 334 -7.02 11.36 12.47
C MET A 334 -5.62 11.68 13.02
N ASP A 335 -4.57 11.65 12.18
CA ASP A 335 -3.22 12.07 12.57
C ASP A 335 -3.23 13.54 13.04
N LEU A 336 -3.90 14.44 12.32
CA LEU A 336 -4.06 15.86 12.69
C LEU A 336 -4.80 16.02 14.03
N ALA A 337 -5.92 15.30 14.22
CA ALA A 337 -6.64 15.31 15.49
C ALA A 337 -5.75 14.87 16.66
N ASN A 338 -4.93 13.83 16.46
CA ASN A 338 -3.98 13.35 17.46
C ASN A 338 -2.85 14.35 17.75
N VAL A 339 -2.41 15.12 16.75
CA VAL A 339 -1.45 16.23 16.96
C VAL A 339 -2.09 17.32 17.82
N TYR A 340 -3.32 17.76 17.48
CA TYR A 340 -4.05 18.74 18.29
C TYR A 340 -4.31 18.26 19.72
N ALA A 341 -4.56 16.97 19.92
CA ALA A 341 -4.78 16.38 21.25
C ALA A 341 -3.59 16.61 22.20
N LYS A 342 -2.38 16.75 21.66
CA LYS A 342 -1.15 17.02 22.42
C LYS A 342 -0.84 18.50 22.58
N ALA A 343 -1.58 19.38 21.91
CA ALA A 343 -1.49 20.82 22.10
C ALA A 343 -2.32 21.27 23.31
N ASN A 344 -1.75 22.11 24.18
CA ASN A 344 -2.46 22.64 25.35
C ASN A 344 -3.78 23.34 25.01
N TYR A 345 -3.89 23.88 23.79
CA TYR A 345 -5.07 24.60 23.28
C TYR A 345 -5.89 23.77 22.25
N GLY A 346 -5.45 22.56 21.91
CA GLY A 346 -5.97 21.81 20.76
C GLY A 346 -7.05 20.77 21.09
N GLN A 347 -7.37 20.54 22.36
CA GLN A 347 -8.30 19.47 22.76
C GLN A 347 -9.69 19.62 22.14
N ALA A 348 -10.24 20.83 22.09
CA ALA A 348 -11.53 21.11 21.44
C ALA A 348 -11.48 20.85 19.93
N LYS A 349 -10.37 21.22 19.27
CA LYS A 349 -10.18 21.01 17.83
C LYS A 349 -10.02 19.53 17.49
N ALA A 350 -9.29 18.78 18.31
CA ALA A 350 -9.16 17.33 18.16
C ALA A 350 -10.52 16.62 18.24
N GLU A 351 -11.34 16.98 19.25
CA GLU A 351 -12.69 16.43 19.39
C GLU A 351 -13.58 16.82 18.20
N GLN A 352 -13.54 18.09 17.76
CA GLN A 352 -14.27 18.55 16.58
C GLN A 352 -13.96 17.68 15.35
N ILE A 353 -12.67 17.47 15.04
CA ILE A 353 -12.27 16.67 13.88
C ILE A 353 -12.79 15.24 14.01
N TYR A 354 -12.69 14.63 15.21
CA TYR A 354 -13.20 13.28 15.40
C TYR A 354 -14.73 13.20 15.25
N GLN A 355 -15.49 14.17 15.74
CA GLN A 355 -16.95 14.21 15.55
C GLN A 355 -17.32 14.33 14.07
N GLU A 356 -16.67 15.25 13.34
CA GLU A 356 -16.85 15.40 11.88
C GLU A 356 -16.49 14.13 11.11
N LEU A 357 -15.55 13.31 11.61
CA LEU A 357 -15.21 12.03 11.00
C LEU A 357 -16.25 10.94 11.33
N LEU A 358 -16.82 10.95 12.55
CA LEU A 358 -17.81 9.98 13.02
C LEU A 358 -19.18 10.14 12.33
N GLU A 359 -19.50 11.34 11.87
CA GLU A 359 -20.71 11.63 11.10
C GLU A 359 -20.63 11.18 9.63
N ARG A 360 -19.43 10.88 9.12
CA ARG A 360 -19.25 10.46 7.73
C ARG A 360 -19.77 9.06 7.52
N ASP A 361 -20.42 8.86 6.38
CA ASP A 361 -20.64 7.50 5.91
C ASP A 361 -19.34 6.92 5.33
N LEU A 362 -18.82 5.93 6.05
CA LEU A 362 -17.55 5.27 5.76
C LEU A 362 -17.79 3.78 5.50
N GLU A 363 -16.96 3.20 4.63
CA GLU A 363 -16.95 1.75 4.43
C GLU A 363 -16.56 1.00 5.73
N PRO A 364 -16.95 -0.28 5.90
CA PRO A 364 -16.70 -1.05 7.12
C PRO A 364 -15.25 -1.01 7.61
N ALA A 365 -14.28 -1.16 6.71
CA ALA A 365 -12.85 -1.12 7.04
C ALA A 365 -12.42 0.24 7.62
N ASP A 366 -12.88 1.33 7.00
CA ASP A 366 -12.56 2.69 7.42
C ASP A 366 -13.27 3.07 8.74
N LYS A 367 -14.50 2.59 8.95
CA LYS A 367 -15.22 2.71 10.25
C LYS A 367 -14.43 2.05 11.38
N GLN A 368 -13.90 0.84 11.16
CA GLN A 368 -13.07 0.16 12.16
C GLN A 368 -11.80 0.95 12.50
N VAL A 369 -11.14 1.53 11.49
CA VAL A 369 -9.95 2.38 11.71
C VAL A 369 -10.32 3.60 12.56
N LEU A 370 -11.40 4.29 12.21
CA LEU A 370 -11.87 5.47 12.92
C LEU A 370 -12.23 5.16 14.38
N TYR A 371 -13.07 4.15 14.61
CA TYR A 371 -13.48 3.77 15.96
C TYR A 371 -12.30 3.34 16.83
N ASN A 372 -11.34 2.59 16.28
CA ASN A 372 -10.13 2.23 17.01
C ASN A 372 -9.27 3.45 17.38
N ASN A 373 -9.06 4.38 16.44
CA ASN A 373 -8.28 5.60 16.70
C ASN A 373 -8.99 6.52 17.71
N TYR A 374 -10.29 6.71 17.57
CA TYR A 374 -11.07 7.53 18.50
C TYR A 374 -11.10 6.90 19.90
N ALA A 375 -11.25 5.58 20.02
CA ALA A 375 -11.16 4.90 21.31
C ALA A 375 -9.80 5.13 22.00
N ARG A 376 -8.70 5.13 21.23
CA ARG A 376 -7.37 5.44 21.76
C ARG A 376 -7.25 6.89 22.22
N TYR A 377 -7.73 7.84 21.43
CA TYR A 377 -7.80 9.26 21.82
C TYR A 377 -8.60 9.46 23.11
N LEU A 378 -9.79 8.85 23.20
CA LEU A 378 -10.62 8.89 24.40
C LEU A 378 -9.89 8.32 25.63
N ASN A 379 -9.16 7.23 25.45
CA ASN A 379 -8.42 6.58 26.53
C ASN A 379 -7.21 7.39 27.01
N PHE A 380 -6.35 7.82 26.09
CA PHE A 380 -5.04 8.38 26.43
C PHE A 380 -5.07 9.90 26.62
N ASP A 381 -5.91 10.61 25.88
CA ASP A 381 -5.93 12.08 25.86
C ASP A 381 -7.11 12.63 26.67
N ARG A 382 -8.29 12.02 26.57
CA ARG A 382 -9.50 12.46 27.30
C ARG A 382 -9.68 11.79 28.66
N LYS A 383 -9.05 10.63 28.90
CA LYS A 383 -9.28 9.76 30.07
C LYS A 383 -10.74 9.31 30.22
N GLU A 384 -11.49 9.25 29.12
CA GLU A 384 -12.88 8.81 29.04
C GLU A 384 -12.94 7.29 28.81
N TYR A 385 -12.45 6.51 29.78
CA TYR A 385 -12.20 5.06 29.63
C TYR A 385 -13.43 4.25 29.18
N GLN A 386 -14.60 4.52 29.77
CA GLN A 386 -15.83 3.80 29.44
C GLN A 386 -16.30 4.08 28.01
N LYS A 387 -16.18 5.34 27.56
CA LYS A 387 -16.49 5.73 26.18
C LYS A 387 -15.51 5.08 25.20
N SER A 388 -14.22 5.01 25.55
CA SER A 388 -13.21 4.29 24.78
C SER A 388 -13.58 2.81 24.58
N LEU A 389 -13.98 2.10 25.65
CA LEU A 389 -14.39 0.69 25.56
C LEU A 389 -15.59 0.49 24.63
N LYS A 390 -16.59 1.38 24.69
CA LYS A 390 -17.73 1.35 23.75
C LYS A 390 -17.30 1.48 22.30
N TYR A 391 -16.33 2.35 21.99
CA TYR A 391 -15.81 2.47 20.63
C TYR A 391 -14.95 1.28 20.20
N HIS A 392 -14.21 0.64 21.11
CA HIS A 392 -13.56 -0.64 20.82
C HIS A 392 -14.58 -1.74 20.50
N MET A 393 -15.70 -1.80 21.23
CA MET A 393 -16.81 -2.73 20.91
C MET A 393 -17.41 -2.42 19.54
N LYS A 394 -17.69 -1.14 19.23
CA LYS A 394 -18.17 -0.72 17.88
C LYS A 394 -17.22 -1.15 16.76
N ALA A 395 -15.90 -1.03 16.96
CA ALA A 395 -14.91 -1.49 15.98
C ALA A 395 -14.92 -3.02 15.83
N ALA A 396 -14.99 -3.76 16.94
CA ALA A 396 -15.00 -5.22 16.95
C ALA A 396 -16.29 -5.82 16.34
N ALA A 397 -17.42 -5.14 16.52
CA ALA A 397 -18.74 -5.57 16.06
C ALA A 397 -18.91 -5.56 14.53
N ILE A 398 -18.09 -4.78 13.82
CA ILE A 398 -18.12 -4.75 12.35
C ILE A 398 -17.50 -6.07 11.84
N PRO A 399 -18.23 -6.90 11.07
CA PRO A 399 -17.77 -8.22 10.63
C PRO A 399 -16.85 -8.11 9.40
N HIS A 400 -15.81 -7.28 9.50
CA HIS A 400 -14.77 -7.13 8.50
C HIS A 400 -13.42 -7.51 9.12
N GLN A 401 -12.75 -8.51 8.57
CA GLN A 401 -11.49 -8.98 9.13
C GLN A 401 -10.39 -7.95 8.88
N SER A 402 -9.88 -7.33 9.95
CA SER A 402 -8.83 -6.33 9.87
C SER A 402 -7.99 -6.27 11.14
N PHE A 403 -6.77 -5.76 11.00
CA PHE A 403 -5.89 -5.49 12.15
C PHE A 403 -6.58 -4.63 13.23
N TYR A 404 -7.40 -3.65 12.85
CA TYR A 404 -8.05 -2.73 13.79
C TYR A 404 -9.21 -3.41 14.54
N ARG A 405 -9.88 -4.39 13.92
CA ARG A 405 -10.84 -5.28 14.58
C ARG A 405 -10.12 -6.09 15.65
N ASP A 406 -9.09 -6.85 15.25
CA ASP A 406 -8.33 -7.71 16.15
C ASP A 406 -7.66 -6.92 17.28
N SER A 407 -7.13 -5.73 16.97
CA SER A 407 -6.57 -4.84 17.99
C SER A 407 -7.60 -4.40 19.02
N SER A 408 -8.85 -4.15 18.61
CA SER A 408 -9.91 -3.74 19.53
C SER A 408 -10.37 -4.91 20.39
N ILE A 409 -10.52 -6.11 19.80
CA ILE A 409 -10.81 -7.36 20.53
C ILE A 409 -9.75 -7.61 21.60
N LYS A 410 -8.45 -7.55 21.23
CA LYS A 410 -7.34 -7.74 22.18
C LYS A 410 -7.36 -6.74 23.35
N VAL A 411 -7.79 -5.49 23.12
CA VAL A 411 -7.95 -4.50 24.20
C VAL A 411 -9.09 -4.92 25.14
N LEU A 412 -10.24 -5.29 24.59
CA LEU A 412 -11.40 -5.75 25.35
C LEU A 412 -11.09 -7.01 26.17
N GLU A 413 -10.40 -7.99 25.58
CA GLU A 413 -9.95 -9.21 26.28
C GLU A 413 -9.02 -8.91 27.45
N LYS A 414 -8.07 -7.97 27.27
CA LYS A 414 -7.17 -7.54 28.36
C LYS A 414 -7.93 -6.88 29.50
N ILE A 415 -8.95 -6.08 29.20
CA ILE A 415 -9.78 -5.42 30.22
C ILE A 415 -10.64 -6.46 30.94
N ARG A 416 -11.25 -7.39 30.21
CA ARG A 416 -11.98 -8.54 30.77
C ARG A 416 -11.09 -9.36 31.72
N ALA A 417 -9.86 -9.67 31.31
CA ALA A 417 -8.92 -10.46 32.11
C ALA A 417 -8.49 -9.77 33.40
N LYS A 418 -8.40 -8.42 33.41
CA LYS A 418 -8.10 -7.65 34.63
C LYS A 418 -9.24 -7.69 35.64
N GLY A 419 -10.50 -7.80 35.20
CA GLY A 419 -11.68 -7.99 36.06
C GLY A 419 -12.06 -6.82 36.98
N ARG A 420 -11.41 -5.66 36.85
CA ARG A 420 -11.61 -4.49 37.73
C ARG A 420 -12.47 -3.38 37.10
N ASP A 421 -12.80 -3.50 35.82
CA ASP A 421 -13.56 -2.48 35.11
C ASP A 421 -15.07 -2.73 35.26
N ARG A 422 -15.85 -1.65 35.36
CA ARG A 422 -17.31 -1.74 35.52
C ARG A 422 -17.99 -2.36 34.30
N MET A 423 -17.39 -2.22 33.11
CA MET A 423 -17.90 -2.83 31.88
C MET A 423 -17.49 -4.30 31.69
N CYS A 424 -16.81 -4.94 32.65
CA CYS A 424 -16.35 -6.33 32.49
C CYS A 424 -17.50 -7.33 32.19
N GLY A 425 -18.70 -7.11 32.74
CA GLY A 425 -19.89 -7.91 32.45
C GLY A 425 -20.32 -7.78 30.98
N GLU A 426 -20.58 -6.54 30.55
CA GLU A 426 -20.96 -6.20 29.16
C GLU A 426 -19.92 -6.70 28.14
N ILE A 427 -18.62 -6.53 28.44
CA ILE A 427 -17.53 -6.97 27.57
C ILE A 427 -17.52 -8.50 27.44
N ARG A 428 -17.80 -9.23 28.53
CA ARG A 428 -17.83 -10.70 28.50
C ARG A 428 -18.96 -11.21 27.61
N GLU A 429 -20.16 -10.65 27.77
CA GLU A 429 -21.32 -11.00 26.95
C GLU A 429 -21.07 -10.65 25.48
N PHE A 430 -20.57 -9.44 25.21
CA PHE A 430 -20.25 -9.00 23.87
C PHE A 430 -19.23 -9.91 23.18
N LEU A 431 -18.11 -10.25 23.83
CA LEU A 431 -17.09 -11.13 23.26
C LEU A 431 -17.57 -12.57 23.06
N ALA A 432 -18.60 -13.02 23.80
CA ALA A 432 -19.19 -14.34 23.60
C ALA A 432 -20.10 -14.40 22.35
N ASN A 433 -20.58 -13.25 21.88
CA ASN A 433 -21.52 -13.12 20.76
C ASN A 433 -20.86 -12.64 19.46
N LEU A 434 -19.52 -12.59 19.42
CA LEU A 434 -18.71 -11.96 18.37
C LEU A 434 -18.05 -12.99 17.45
#